data_AF-A0A936ECR2-F1
#
_entry.id   AF-A0A936ECR2-F1
#
_cell.length_a   1.000
_cell.length_b   1.000
_cell.length_c   1.000
_cell.angle_alpha   90.00
_cell.angle_beta   90.00
_cell.angle_gamma   90.00
#
_symmetry.space_group_name_H-M   'P 1'
#
loop_
_entity.id
_entity.type
_entity.pdbx_description
1 polymer ?
#
loop_
_entity_poly.entity_id
_entity_poly.type
_entity_poly.pdbx_seq_one_letter_code
_entity_poly.pdbx_strand_id
1 'polypeptide(L)'
;MENLSDEHIVPFALWGDLVLKKASCAACAAITSDAERQVLRGFVRNWRTVNRSPTRRKKERPSTIRIRFGNEYREWDCDVPVEEAVAFLALPLIQGPSLAASNETSLKIAGFDRQDPNQPQALALLAKHAAIKAEMYCDIEPYSYCAMLLKIAFSYAAYLRTDFSKYDLFAPEIILKQPEQAWRYVGSDFQAPVRITRGLHSVQLVHRRYFNETYLVGVVSLFSKSGAAPNEVIIGKPIDPALGDVVLLQ
;
A
#
# COMPACT_ATOMS: atom_id res chain seq x y z
N MET A 1 30.53 9.11 10.55
CA MET A 1 29.09 8.96 10.84
C MET A 1 28.38 8.88 9.51
N GLU A 2 27.68 7.78 9.23
CA GLU A 2 26.81 7.73 8.06
C GLU A 2 25.73 8.82 8.19
N ASN A 3 25.49 9.56 7.11
CA ASN A 3 24.45 10.57 7.07
C ASN A 3 23.09 9.87 6.90
N LEU A 4 22.43 9.57 8.01
CA LEU A 4 21.14 8.87 8.00
C LEU A 4 20.01 9.79 7.52
N SER A 5 19.15 9.26 6.66
CA SER A 5 17.97 9.96 6.13
C SER A 5 16.74 9.79 7.02
N ASP A 6 15.82 10.75 6.89
CA ASP A 6 14.47 10.65 7.45
C ASP A 6 13.59 9.76 6.57
N GLU A 7 12.79 8.89 7.19
CA GLU A 7 11.91 7.94 6.51
C GLU A 7 10.45 8.19 6.87
N HIS A 8 9.59 8.33 5.87
CA HIS A 8 8.15 8.33 6.11
C HIS A 8 7.65 6.92 6.40
N ILE A 9 6.77 6.73 7.39
CA ILE A 9 6.20 5.40 7.67
C ILE A 9 5.29 4.99 6.52
N VAL A 10 4.20 5.74 6.30
CA VAL A 10 3.39 5.69 5.07
C VAL A 10 4.01 6.67 4.07
N PRO A 11 4.16 6.33 2.78
CA PRO A 11 4.80 7.23 1.82
C PRO A 11 4.18 8.63 1.81
N PHE A 12 5.02 9.68 1.81
CA PHE A 12 4.58 11.09 1.71
C PHE A 12 3.61 11.34 0.54
N ALA A 13 3.86 10.64 -0.56
CA ALA A 13 3.08 10.65 -1.78
C ALA A 13 1.63 10.17 -1.62
N LEU A 14 1.34 9.46 -0.53
CA LEU A 14 0.03 9.04 -0.08
C LEU A 14 -0.42 9.85 1.15
N TRP A 15 0.03 11.10 1.33
CA TRP A 15 -0.27 11.93 2.51
C TRP A 15 0.20 11.33 3.86
N GLY A 16 1.20 10.44 3.86
CA GLY A 16 1.82 10.01 5.11
C GLY A 16 2.59 11.15 5.80
N ASP A 17 2.29 11.38 7.06
CA ASP A 17 2.79 12.48 7.88
C ASP A 17 3.76 12.02 8.99
N LEU A 18 3.69 10.77 9.43
CA LEU A 18 4.62 10.19 10.38
C LEU A 18 6.00 9.94 9.74
N VAL A 19 7.05 10.43 10.42
CA VAL A 19 8.44 10.38 9.96
C VAL A 19 9.35 9.84 11.07
N LEU A 20 10.12 8.81 10.76
CA LEU A 20 11.27 8.36 11.55
C LEU A 20 12.47 9.23 11.23
N LYS A 21 13.04 9.89 12.24
CA LYS A 21 14.22 10.74 12.07
C LYS A 21 15.50 9.91 12.05
N LYS A 22 16.42 10.22 11.12
CA LYS A 22 17.73 9.55 11.02
C LYS A 22 17.61 8.01 11.05
N ALA A 23 16.74 7.47 10.21
CA ALA A 23 16.26 6.10 10.29
C ALA A 23 17.00 5.12 9.38
N SER A 24 17.39 5.56 8.19
CA SER A 24 17.97 4.70 7.16
C SER A 24 19.31 5.25 6.68
N CYS A 25 20.27 4.36 6.38
CA CYS A 25 21.44 4.74 5.61
C CYS A 25 21.03 4.93 4.13
N ALA A 26 21.91 5.57 3.34
CA ALA A 26 21.62 5.86 1.93
C ALA A 26 21.28 4.61 1.10
N ALA A 27 21.92 3.47 1.38
CA ALA A 27 21.65 2.21 0.69
C ALA A 27 20.25 1.67 1.00
N CYS A 28 19.87 1.60 2.28
CA CYS A 28 18.54 1.17 2.70
C CYS A 28 17.45 2.10 2.15
N ALA A 29 17.68 3.41 2.23
CA ALA A 29 16.75 4.43 1.70
C ALA A 29 16.54 4.28 0.19
N ALA A 30 17.58 3.93 -0.57
CA ALA A 30 17.48 3.70 -2.00
C ALA A 30 16.59 2.50 -2.33
N ILE A 31 16.76 1.38 -1.60
CA ILE A 31 15.97 0.15 -1.79
C ILE A 31 14.50 0.39 -1.48
N THR A 32 14.19 0.96 -0.31
CA THR A 32 12.80 1.23 0.09
C THR A 32 12.13 2.24 -0.84
N SER A 33 12.88 3.28 -1.25
CA SER A 33 12.39 4.28 -2.20
C SER A 33 12.08 3.70 -3.58
N ASP A 34 12.77 2.63 -4.00
CA ASP A 34 12.50 2.01 -5.29
C ASP A 34 11.17 1.25 -5.27
N ALA A 35 10.95 0.41 -4.26
CA ALA A 35 9.68 -0.30 -4.08
C ALA A 35 8.49 0.67 -3.99
N GLU A 36 8.61 1.73 -3.18
CA GLU A 36 7.60 2.80 -3.11
C GLU A 36 7.39 3.45 -4.47
N ARG A 37 8.46 3.76 -5.21
CA ARG A 37 8.36 4.44 -6.51
C ARG A 37 7.62 3.60 -7.54
N GLN A 38 7.83 2.28 -7.57
CA GLN A 38 7.14 1.38 -8.50
C GLN A 38 5.62 1.45 -8.28
N VAL A 39 5.15 1.39 -7.03
CA VAL A 39 3.73 1.55 -6.68
C VAL A 39 3.22 2.95 -7.03
N LEU A 40 3.96 3.97 -6.61
CA LEU A 40 3.54 5.38 -6.69
C LEU A 40 3.55 5.95 -8.11
N ARG A 41 4.37 5.39 -9.01
CA ARG A 41 4.43 5.75 -10.44
C ARG A 41 3.67 4.79 -11.34
N GLY A 42 3.34 3.59 -10.86
CA GLY A 42 2.46 2.63 -11.53
C GLY A 42 0.99 2.93 -11.23
N PHE A 43 0.26 1.93 -10.73
CA PHE A 43 -1.19 1.95 -10.58
C PHE A 43 -1.79 3.05 -9.68
N VAL A 44 -1.01 3.66 -8.79
CA VAL A 44 -1.51 4.77 -7.95
C VAL A 44 -1.34 6.14 -8.60
N ARG A 45 -0.62 6.25 -9.72
CA ARG A 45 -0.20 7.54 -10.31
C ARG A 45 -1.37 8.42 -10.76
N ASN A 46 -2.31 7.87 -11.53
CA ASN A 46 -3.43 8.66 -12.08
C ASN A 46 -4.33 9.13 -10.95
N TRP A 47 -4.65 8.23 -10.01
CA TRP A 47 -5.42 8.57 -8.82
C TRP A 47 -4.74 9.66 -7.99
N ARG A 48 -3.43 9.58 -7.76
CA ARG A 48 -2.67 10.64 -7.06
C ARG A 48 -2.67 11.98 -7.80
N THR A 49 -2.70 11.93 -9.13
CA THR A 49 -2.68 13.12 -9.98
C THR A 49 -4.02 13.85 -9.87
N VAL A 50 -5.13 13.13 -10.08
CA VAL A 50 -6.50 13.66 -9.96
C VAL A 50 -6.78 14.16 -8.55
N ASN A 51 -6.41 13.39 -7.52
CA ASN A 51 -6.64 13.76 -6.12
C ASN A 51 -5.57 14.70 -5.54
N ARG A 52 -4.65 15.21 -6.37
CA ARG A 52 -3.61 16.20 -6.00
C ARG A 52 -2.74 15.78 -4.81
N SER A 53 -2.44 14.48 -4.66
CA SER A 53 -1.61 13.95 -3.56
C SER A 53 -0.25 14.63 -3.47
N PRO A 54 0.37 14.72 -2.28
CA PRO A 54 1.60 15.46 -2.10
C PRO A 54 2.72 14.98 -3.04
N THR A 55 3.53 15.92 -3.51
CA THR A 55 4.67 15.65 -4.37
C THR A 55 5.74 16.70 -4.15
N ARG A 56 7.00 16.26 -4.13
CA ARG A 56 8.17 17.15 -4.14
C ARG A 56 8.45 17.72 -5.53
N ARG A 57 7.83 17.15 -6.58
CA ARG A 57 8.07 17.48 -7.99
C ARG A 57 6.78 17.99 -8.65
N LYS A 58 6.25 19.12 -8.15
CA LYS A 58 4.96 19.67 -8.62
C LYS A 58 4.94 19.95 -10.13
N LYS A 59 6.07 20.36 -10.70
CA LYS A 59 6.24 20.64 -12.14
C LYS A 59 6.23 19.39 -13.03
N GLU A 60 6.49 18.21 -12.47
CA GLU A 60 6.47 16.92 -13.19
C GLU A 60 5.09 16.24 -13.13
N ARG A 61 4.10 16.86 -12.46
CA ARG A 61 2.76 16.29 -12.38
C ARG A 61 2.10 16.39 -13.76
N PRO A 62 1.51 15.30 -14.30
CA PRO A 62 0.76 15.36 -15.56
C PRO A 62 -0.36 16.40 -15.46
N SER A 63 -0.59 17.14 -16.54
CA SER A 63 -1.74 18.04 -16.69
C SER A 63 -2.96 17.36 -17.32
N THR A 64 -2.75 16.18 -17.92
CA THR A 64 -3.80 15.35 -18.52
C THR A 64 -3.66 13.89 -18.11
N ILE A 65 -4.77 13.14 -18.20
CA ILE A 65 -4.83 11.69 -18.02
C ILE A 65 -5.37 11.07 -19.30
N ARG A 66 -4.70 10.01 -19.79
CA ARG A 66 -5.17 9.22 -20.93
C ARG A 66 -6.33 8.34 -20.48
N ILE A 67 -7.50 8.51 -21.09
CA ILE A 67 -8.69 7.69 -20.85
C ILE A 67 -9.16 7.12 -22.18
N ARG A 68 -9.47 5.82 -22.20
CA ARG A 68 -10.12 5.18 -23.33
C ARG A 68 -11.63 5.24 -23.12
N PHE A 69 -12.31 5.95 -24.00
CA PHE A 69 -13.75 6.02 -24.03
C PHE A 69 -14.32 5.03 -25.04
N GLY A 70 -15.56 4.61 -24.82
CA GLY A 70 -16.29 3.79 -25.79
C GLY A 70 -17.78 4.04 -25.75
N ASN A 71 -18.43 3.80 -26.88
CA ASN A 71 -19.88 3.74 -27.04
C ASN A 71 -20.26 2.54 -27.93
N GLU A 72 -21.54 2.44 -28.34
CA GLU A 72 -22.03 1.33 -29.18
C GLU A 72 -21.33 1.22 -30.54
N TYR A 73 -20.68 2.28 -31.02
CA TYR A 73 -20.15 2.35 -32.38
C TYR A 73 -18.62 2.29 -32.45
N ARG A 74 -17.92 2.79 -31.42
CA ARG A 74 -16.45 2.87 -31.44
C ARG A 74 -15.83 3.02 -30.05
N GLU A 75 -14.53 2.79 -30.00
CA GLU A 75 -13.64 3.16 -28.91
C GLU A 75 -12.64 4.22 -29.40
N TRP A 76 -12.24 5.13 -28.51
CA TRP A 76 -11.23 6.12 -28.80
C TRP A 76 -10.53 6.54 -27.52
N ASP A 77 -9.28 6.94 -27.64
CA ASP A 77 -8.52 7.44 -26.51
C ASP A 77 -8.51 8.98 -26.51
N CYS A 78 -8.55 9.58 -25.33
CA CYS A 78 -8.52 11.04 -25.15
C CYS A 78 -7.63 11.42 -23.97
N ASP A 79 -6.91 12.53 -24.11
CA ASP A 79 -6.16 13.14 -23.01
C ASP A 79 -7.07 14.14 -22.30
N VAL A 80 -7.57 13.76 -21.14
CA VAL A 80 -8.53 14.55 -20.36
C VAL A 80 -7.78 15.45 -19.38
N PRO A 81 -8.06 16.76 -19.30
CA PRO A 81 -7.49 17.64 -18.28
C PRO A 81 -7.71 17.10 -16.86
N VAL A 82 -6.70 17.18 -16.00
CA VAL A 82 -6.76 16.62 -14.63
C VAL A 82 -7.90 17.20 -13.79
N GLU A 83 -8.31 18.45 -14.06
CA GLU A 83 -9.42 19.12 -13.41
C GLU A 83 -10.79 18.51 -13.72
N GLU A 84 -10.89 17.79 -14.85
CA GLU A 84 -12.11 17.15 -15.34
C GLU A 84 -12.03 15.62 -15.26
N ALA A 85 -10.82 15.08 -15.22
CA ALA A 85 -10.57 13.65 -15.22
C ALA A 85 -11.06 13.00 -13.93
N VAL A 86 -11.57 11.77 -14.07
CA VAL A 86 -11.78 10.86 -12.95
C VAL A 86 -10.68 9.81 -12.93
N ALA A 87 -10.36 9.32 -11.74
CA ALA A 87 -9.45 8.20 -11.56
C ALA A 87 -9.91 7.36 -10.38
N PHE A 88 -9.89 6.05 -10.58
CA PHE A 88 -10.07 5.08 -9.51
C PHE A 88 -8.69 4.61 -9.03
N LEU A 89 -8.65 4.14 -7.79
CA LEU A 89 -7.52 3.43 -7.22
C LEU A 89 -7.91 1.96 -7.08
N ALA A 90 -7.13 1.06 -7.64
CA ALA A 90 -7.33 -0.39 -7.51
C ALA A 90 -6.22 -0.97 -6.63
N LEU A 91 -6.53 -1.22 -5.36
CA LEU A 91 -5.57 -1.83 -4.44
C LEU A 91 -5.62 -3.37 -4.58
N PRO A 92 -4.48 -4.05 -4.78
CA PRO A 92 -4.45 -5.51 -4.85
C PRO A 92 -4.95 -6.14 -3.54
N LEU A 93 -5.87 -7.10 -3.68
CA LEU A 93 -6.33 -7.96 -2.60
C LEU A 93 -5.46 -9.22 -2.58
N ILE A 94 -4.55 -9.30 -1.62
CA ILE A 94 -3.51 -10.34 -1.54
C ILE A 94 -4.01 -11.55 -0.76
N GLN A 95 -4.00 -12.74 -1.37
CA GLN A 95 -4.28 -13.98 -0.65
C GLN A 95 -3.04 -14.39 0.15
N GLY A 96 -3.14 -14.34 1.47
CA GLY A 96 -2.04 -14.58 2.39
C GLY A 96 -2.43 -14.19 3.83
N PRO A 97 -1.46 -14.07 4.75
CA PRO A 97 -0.02 -14.32 4.55
C PRO A 97 0.26 -15.80 4.28
N SER A 98 1.22 -16.06 3.39
CA SER A 98 1.67 -17.39 3.00
C SER A 98 2.95 -17.73 3.75
N LEU A 99 2.79 -18.05 5.03
CA LEU A 99 3.89 -18.42 5.93
C LEU A 99 4.69 -19.61 5.37
N ALA A 100 5.97 -19.72 5.75
CA ALA A 100 6.97 -20.64 5.20
C ALA A 100 6.56 -22.14 5.12
N ALA A 101 5.50 -22.55 5.80
CA ALA A 101 4.92 -23.89 5.70
C ALA A 101 4.00 -24.09 4.47
N SER A 102 3.73 -23.05 3.68
CA SER A 102 2.90 -23.17 2.47
C SER A 102 3.74 -23.66 1.29
N ASN A 103 3.15 -24.56 0.48
CA ASN A 103 3.73 -24.95 -0.81
C ASN A 103 3.53 -23.88 -1.90
N GLU A 104 3.19 -22.65 -1.53
CA GLU A 104 2.94 -21.59 -2.50
C GLU A 104 4.26 -21.04 -3.05
N THR A 105 4.36 -21.07 -4.37
CA THR A 105 5.54 -20.63 -5.13
C THR A 105 5.38 -19.23 -5.70
N SER A 106 4.16 -18.67 -5.70
CA SER A 106 3.85 -17.38 -6.30
C SER A 106 2.80 -16.61 -5.50
N LEU A 107 2.86 -15.29 -5.62
CA LEU A 107 1.84 -14.38 -5.13
C LEU A 107 0.47 -14.69 -5.77
N LYS A 108 -0.59 -14.63 -4.97
CA LYS A 108 -1.98 -14.79 -5.40
C LYS A 108 -2.77 -13.52 -5.13
N ILE A 109 -3.47 -13.04 -6.15
CA ILE A 109 -4.36 -11.89 -6.06
C ILE A 109 -5.80 -12.40 -6.11
N ALA A 110 -6.54 -12.19 -5.02
CA ALA A 110 -7.95 -12.58 -4.90
C ALA A 110 -8.89 -11.59 -5.61
N GLY A 111 -8.43 -10.37 -5.87
CA GLY A 111 -9.17 -9.34 -6.57
C GLY A 111 -8.55 -7.96 -6.43
N PHE A 112 -9.36 -6.93 -6.60
CA PHE A 112 -8.96 -5.55 -6.39
C PHE A 112 -10.01 -4.81 -5.58
N ASP A 113 -9.53 -4.08 -4.59
CA ASP A 113 -10.35 -3.14 -3.86
C ASP A 113 -10.37 -1.80 -4.62
N ARG A 114 -11.50 -1.52 -5.26
CA ARG A 114 -11.68 -0.34 -6.10
C ARG A 114 -12.21 0.81 -5.27
N GLN A 115 -11.42 1.88 -5.22
CA GLN A 115 -11.71 3.12 -4.54
C GLN A 115 -12.03 4.21 -5.58
N ASP A 116 -13.27 4.70 -5.57
CA ASP A 116 -13.79 5.66 -6.55
C ASP A 116 -14.41 6.89 -5.87
N PRO A 117 -13.59 7.81 -5.34
CA PRO A 117 -14.10 8.99 -4.63
C PRO A 117 -14.80 10.00 -5.56
N ASN A 118 -14.71 9.84 -6.88
CA ASN A 118 -15.20 10.80 -7.88
C ASN A 118 -16.31 10.22 -8.78
N GLN A 119 -17.06 9.23 -8.28
CA GLN A 119 -18.11 8.57 -9.05
C GLN A 119 -19.16 9.53 -9.66
N PRO A 120 -19.64 10.59 -8.96
CA PRO A 120 -20.57 11.53 -9.58
C PRO A 120 -19.99 12.27 -10.79
N GLN A 121 -18.70 12.61 -10.75
CA GLN A 121 -17.99 13.27 -11.85
C GLN A 121 -17.80 12.35 -13.05
N ALA A 122 -17.77 11.03 -12.84
CA ALA A 122 -17.58 10.04 -13.91
C ALA A 122 -18.74 10.07 -14.91
N LEU A 123 -19.98 10.20 -14.44
CA LEU A 123 -21.16 10.29 -15.31
C LEU A 123 -21.16 11.57 -16.15
N ALA A 124 -20.77 12.70 -15.56
CA ALA A 124 -20.64 13.96 -16.28
C ALA A 124 -19.55 13.89 -17.36
N LEU A 125 -18.42 13.23 -17.04
CA LEU A 125 -17.35 13.00 -18.00
C LEU A 125 -17.81 12.12 -19.17
N LEU A 126 -18.52 11.02 -18.89
CA LEU A 126 -19.08 10.15 -19.93
C LEU A 126 -20.03 10.89 -20.86
N ALA A 127 -20.96 11.68 -20.29
CA ALA A 127 -21.89 12.50 -21.06
C ALA A 127 -21.17 13.52 -21.94
N LYS A 128 -20.16 14.23 -21.39
CA LYS A 128 -19.34 15.20 -22.14
C LYS A 128 -18.65 14.58 -23.36
N HIS A 129 -18.26 13.31 -23.27
CA HIS A 129 -17.58 12.59 -24.34
C HIS A 129 -18.52 11.74 -25.20
N ALA A 130 -19.85 11.78 -25.00
CA ALA A 130 -20.79 10.90 -25.69
C ALA A 130 -20.39 9.41 -25.60
N ALA A 131 -19.91 9.01 -24.42
CA ALA A 131 -19.42 7.68 -24.11
C ALA A 131 -20.36 6.96 -23.12
N ILE A 132 -20.42 5.63 -23.23
CA ILE A 132 -21.12 4.77 -22.26
C ILE A 132 -20.14 4.08 -21.30
N LYS A 133 -18.85 4.07 -21.65
CA LYS A 133 -17.78 3.52 -20.82
C LYS A 133 -16.51 4.38 -20.88
N ALA A 134 -15.74 4.31 -19.80
CA ALA A 134 -14.41 4.90 -19.66
C ALA A 134 -13.49 3.88 -19.00
N GLU A 135 -12.33 3.66 -19.61
CA GLU A 135 -11.34 2.68 -19.19
C GLU A 135 -10.01 3.39 -18.95
N MET A 136 -9.33 2.96 -17.89
CA MET A 136 -7.99 3.41 -17.56
C MET A 136 -7.12 2.17 -17.37
N TYR A 137 -6.00 2.15 -18.07
CA TYR A 137 -5.03 1.09 -17.97
C TYR A 137 -3.96 1.48 -16.96
N CYS A 138 -3.57 0.54 -16.12
CA CYS A 138 -2.45 0.73 -15.22
C CYS A 138 -1.70 -0.59 -15.01
N ASP A 139 -0.39 -0.47 -14.91
CA ASP A 139 0.47 -1.59 -14.57
C ASP A 139 0.51 -1.72 -13.05
N ILE A 140 0.04 -2.87 -12.59
CA ILE A 140 0.04 -3.23 -11.17
C ILE A 140 1.32 -4.00 -10.91
N GLU A 141 2.15 -3.49 -10.01
CA GLU A 141 3.36 -4.15 -9.54
C GLU A 141 3.13 -4.63 -8.10
N PRO A 142 2.57 -5.84 -7.93
CA PRO A 142 2.03 -6.27 -6.64
C PRO A 142 3.14 -6.73 -5.69
N TYR A 143 4.32 -7.11 -6.19
CA TYR A 143 5.48 -7.45 -5.35
C TYR A 143 6.00 -6.22 -4.63
N SER A 144 6.19 -5.10 -5.35
CA SER A 144 6.59 -3.83 -4.74
C SER A 144 5.51 -3.25 -3.83
N TYR A 145 4.23 -3.53 -4.10
CA TYR A 145 3.15 -3.21 -3.18
C TYR A 145 3.30 -3.95 -1.84
N CYS A 146 3.57 -5.27 -1.87
CA CYS A 146 3.82 -6.04 -0.66
C CYS A 146 5.08 -5.56 0.09
N ALA A 147 6.17 -5.26 -0.62
CA ALA A 147 7.39 -4.73 -0.01
C ALA A 147 7.16 -3.36 0.66
N MET A 148 6.36 -2.49 0.02
CA MET A 148 5.95 -1.21 0.60
C MET A 148 5.12 -1.42 1.88
N LEU A 149 4.14 -2.34 1.88
CA LEU A 149 3.35 -2.67 3.07
C LEU A 149 4.23 -3.21 4.21
N LEU A 150 5.19 -4.09 3.90
CA LEU A 150 6.17 -4.62 4.85
C LEU A 150 7.00 -3.51 5.48
N LYS A 151 7.47 -2.56 4.67
CA LYS A 151 8.19 -1.37 5.14
C LYS A 151 7.32 -0.50 6.05
N ILE A 152 6.06 -0.26 5.71
CA ILE A 152 5.12 0.53 6.52
C ILE A 152 4.97 -0.12 7.90
N ALA A 153 4.68 -1.42 7.96
CA ALA A 153 4.48 -2.15 9.21
C ALA A 153 5.74 -2.13 10.09
N PHE A 154 6.91 -2.43 9.51
CA PHE A 154 8.18 -2.44 10.24
C PHE A 154 8.56 -1.04 10.75
N SER A 155 8.41 -0.01 9.91
CA SER A 155 8.69 1.38 10.29
C SER A 155 7.75 1.86 11.39
N TYR A 156 6.49 1.42 11.38
CA TYR A 156 5.54 1.73 12.44
C TYR A 156 5.92 1.08 13.78
N ALA A 157 6.36 -0.18 13.77
CA ALA A 157 6.87 -0.83 14.97
C ALA A 157 8.10 -0.08 15.54
N ALA A 158 9.02 0.34 14.67
CA ALA A 158 10.17 1.15 15.09
C ALA A 158 9.74 2.51 15.67
N TYR A 159 8.71 3.15 15.09
CA TYR A 159 8.16 4.42 15.58
C TYR A 159 7.57 4.30 16.98
N LEU A 160 6.89 3.17 17.26
CA LEU A 160 6.38 2.83 18.58
C LEU A 160 7.48 2.40 19.58
N ARG A 161 8.76 2.39 19.16
CA ARG A 161 9.90 1.95 19.96
C ARG A 161 9.74 0.51 20.46
N THR A 162 9.18 -0.36 19.62
CA THR A 162 9.11 -1.79 19.92
C THR A 162 10.50 -2.32 20.28
N ASP A 163 10.58 -3.06 21.39
CA ASP A 163 11.80 -3.74 21.81
C ASP A 163 12.04 -4.96 20.90
N PHE A 164 12.75 -4.71 19.81
CA PHE A 164 13.06 -5.73 18.80
C PHE A 164 13.94 -6.86 19.30
N SER A 165 14.61 -6.72 20.46
CA SER A 165 15.41 -7.81 21.04
C SER A 165 14.55 -9.02 21.47
N LYS A 166 13.24 -8.84 21.59
CA LYS A 166 12.27 -9.88 21.95
C LYS A 166 11.72 -10.65 20.74
N TYR A 167 12.17 -10.33 19.54
CA TYR A 167 11.62 -10.88 18.31
C TYR A 167 12.72 -11.41 17.40
N ASP A 168 12.46 -12.56 16.78
CA ASP A 168 13.13 -12.99 15.57
C ASP A 168 12.52 -12.22 14.39
N LEU A 169 13.21 -11.16 13.94
CA LEU A 169 12.75 -10.25 12.90
C LEU A 169 13.19 -10.73 11.52
N PHE A 170 12.23 -10.92 10.63
CA PHE A 170 12.51 -11.23 9.22
C PHE A 170 12.30 -10.02 8.30
N ALA A 171 11.48 -9.03 8.70
CA ALA A 171 11.15 -7.89 7.84
C ALA A 171 12.36 -7.13 7.28
N PRO A 172 13.41 -6.77 8.07
CA PRO A 172 14.56 -6.05 7.54
C PRO A 172 15.31 -6.83 6.46
N GLU A 173 15.49 -8.13 6.65
CA GLU A 173 16.21 -8.97 5.68
C GLU A 173 15.44 -9.07 4.37
N ILE A 174 14.11 -9.29 4.44
CA ILE A 174 13.27 -9.37 3.25
C ILE A 174 13.28 -8.04 2.51
N ILE A 175 13.02 -6.92 3.20
CA ILE A 175 12.99 -5.58 2.58
C ILE A 175 14.30 -5.28 1.85
N LEU A 176 15.44 -5.64 2.44
CA LEU A 176 16.76 -5.25 1.93
C LEU A 176 17.35 -6.23 0.91
N LYS A 177 17.05 -7.52 1.00
CA LYS A 177 17.71 -8.56 0.19
C LYS A 177 16.78 -9.30 -0.76
N GLN A 178 15.49 -9.41 -0.41
CA GLN A 178 14.52 -10.24 -1.14
C GLN A 178 13.13 -9.57 -1.18
N PRO A 179 13.00 -8.32 -1.63
CA PRO A 179 11.74 -7.58 -1.59
C PRO A 179 10.62 -8.28 -2.37
N GLU A 180 10.96 -9.06 -3.39
CA GLU A 180 10.04 -9.90 -4.15
C GLU A 180 9.47 -11.09 -3.36
N GLN A 181 10.00 -11.39 -2.17
CA GLN A 181 9.44 -12.40 -1.26
C GLN A 181 8.51 -11.79 -0.20
N ALA A 182 8.35 -10.46 -0.16
CA ALA A 182 7.52 -9.79 0.84
C ALA A 182 6.06 -10.26 0.84
N TRP A 183 5.54 -10.69 -0.31
CA TRP A 183 4.17 -11.20 -0.44
C TRP A 183 3.88 -12.40 0.47
N ARG A 184 4.88 -13.20 0.84
CA ARG A 184 4.72 -14.33 1.76
C ARG A 184 4.26 -13.90 3.15
N TYR A 185 4.53 -12.65 3.51
CA TYR A 185 4.25 -12.08 4.83
C TYR A 185 3.10 -11.07 4.81
N VAL A 186 2.40 -10.95 3.69
CA VAL A 186 1.32 -9.98 3.50
C VAL A 186 0.03 -10.72 3.13
N GLY A 187 -1.07 -10.38 3.77
CA GLY A 187 -2.41 -10.85 3.45
C GLY A 187 -3.43 -9.75 3.59
N SER A 188 -4.41 -9.68 2.69
CA SER A 188 -5.55 -8.78 2.85
C SER A 188 -6.66 -9.50 3.63
N ASP A 189 -7.22 -8.84 4.63
CA ASP A 189 -8.36 -9.39 5.38
C ASP A 189 -9.67 -9.02 4.67
N PHE A 190 -10.20 -9.96 3.90
CA PHE A 190 -11.43 -9.82 3.11
C PHE A 190 -12.71 -9.85 3.95
N GLN A 191 -12.61 -10.31 5.20
CA GLN A 191 -13.76 -10.50 6.08
C GLN A 191 -13.84 -9.44 7.18
N ALA A 192 -12.76 -8.67 7.39
CA ALA A 192 -12.77 -7.54 8.29
C ALA A 192 -13.95 -6.63 7.96
N PRO A 193 -14.79 -6.29 8.95
CA PRO A 193 -15.78 -5.24 8.75
C PRO A 193 -15.03 -3.96 8.39
N VAL A 194 -15.59 -3.20 7.44
CA VAL A 194 -15.02 -1.92 7.01
C VAL A 194 -14.78 -1.04 8.24
N ARG A 195 -13.52 -0.84 8.61
CA ARG A 195 -13.14 0.01 9.73
C ARG A 195 -12.92 1.42 9.23
N ILE A 196 -13.96 2.24 9.27
CA ILE A 196 -13.83 3.67 8.97
C ILE A 196 -13.07 4.31 10.15
N THR A 197 -11.78 4.54 9.95
CA THR A 197 -10.97 5.30 10.90
C THR A 197 -11.11 6.80 10.66
N ARG A 198 -10.80 7.63 11.67
CA ARG A 198 -10.78 9.10 11.51
C ARG A 198 -9.70 9.57 10.51
N GLY A 199 -8.57 8.86 10.43
CA GLY A 199 -7.46 9.16 9.52
C GLY A 199 -7.63 8.56 8.13
N LEU A 200 -6.88 9.10 7.15
CA LEU A 200 -6.81 8.56 5.78
C LEU A 200 -6.15 7.17 5.74
N HIS A 201 -5.20 6.93 6.64
CA HIS A 201 -4.54 5.65 6.83
C HIS A 201 -4.64 5.23 8.30
N SER A 202 -4.56 3.93 8.56
CA SER A 202 -4.38 3.39 9.90
C SER A 202 -3.31 2.31 9.86
N VAL A 203 -2.41 2.34 10.84
CA VAL A 203 -1.46 1.26 11.08
C VAL A 203 -1.58 0.88 12.54
N GLN A 204 -1.72 -0.40 12.83
CA GLN A 204 -1.77 -0.94 14.19
C GLN A 204 -0.72 -2.03 14.33
N LEU A 205 -0.19 -2.21 15.54
CA LEU A 205 0.73 -3.29 15.85
C LEU A 205 0.05 -4.25 16.83
N VAL A 206 -0.03 -5.52 16.46
CA VAL A 206 -0.73 -6.54 17.24
C VAL A 206 0.05 -7.86 17.21
N HIS A 207 -0.22 -8.72 18.18
CA HIS A 207 0.13 -10.13 18.09
C HIS A 207 -1.02 -10.90 17.47
N ARG A 208 -0.72 -11.74 16.48
CA ARG A 208 -1.68 -12.63 15.83
C ARG A 208 -1.13 -14.04 15.81
N ARG A 209 -2.03 -15.00 16.02
CA ARG A 209 -1.71 -16.42 15.89
C ARG A 209 -2.05 -16.89 14.49
N TYR A 210 -1.06 -17.45 13.80
CA TYR A 210 -1.28 -18.18 12.56
C TYR A 210 -0.85 -19.63 12.79
N PHE A 211 -1.74 -20.58 12.52
CA PHE A 211 -1.55 -21.98 12.89
C PHE A 211 -1.24 -22.12 14.40
N ASN A 212 -0.06 -22.65 14.73
CA ASN A 212 0.40 -22.89 16.10
C ASN A 212 1.40 -21.85 16.62
N GLU A 213 1.65 -20.77 15.86
CA GLU A 213 2.66 -19.78 16.20
C GLU A 213 2.07 -18.38 16.31
N THR A 214 2.58 -17.61 17.27
CA THR A 214 2.25 -16.20 17.41
C THR A 214 3.28 -15.36 16.67
N TYR A 215 2.82 -14.29 16.03
CA TYR A 215 3.66 -13.37 15.28
C TYR A 215 3.36 -11.92 15.64
N LEU A 216 4.36 -11.07 15.45
CA LEU A 216 4.19 -9.62 15.46
C LEU A 216 3.69 -9.17 14.09
N VAL A 217 2.52 -8.52 14.06
CA VAL A 217 1.80 -8.16 12.85
C VAL A 217 1.46 -6.67 12.84
N GLY A 218 1.82 -6.00 11.75
CA GLY A 218 1.27 -4.69 11.41
C GLY A 218 -0.04 -4.85 10.64
N VAL A 219 -1.14 -4.30 11.15
CA VAL A 219 -2.39 -4.17 10.39
C VAL A 219 -2.38 -2.83 9.68
N VAL A 220 -2.13 -2.84 8.37
CA VAL A 220 -1.98 -1.66 7.52
C VAL A 220 -3.24 -1.45 6.68
N SER A 221 -3.99 -0.39 7.00
CA SER A 221 -5.17 0.04 6.24
C SER A 221 -4.84 1.33 5.49
N LEU A 222 -4.49 1.22 4.20
CA LEU A 222 -4.32 2.39 3.34
C LEU A 222 -5.67 2.87 2.83
N PHE A 223 -5.95 4.17 2.89
CA PHE A 223 -7.25 4.71 2.47
C PHE A 223 -8.43 4.13 3.27
N SER A 224 -8.21 3.86 4.57
CA SER A 224 -9.21 3.28 5.47
C SER A 224 -10.52 4.08 5.53
N LYS A 225 -10.44 5.41 5.33
CA LYS A 225 -11.63 6.28 5.26
C LYS A 225 -12.57 5.94 4.11
N SER A 226 -12.06 5.40 3.01
CA SER A 226 -12.87 5.02 1.84
C SER A 226 -13.31 3.55 1.86
N GLY A 227 -12.98 2.84 2.94
CA GLY A 227 -13.42 1.47 3.18
C GLY A 227 -12.49 0.39 2.63
N ALA A 228 -11.27 0.77 2.25
CA ALA A 228 -10.28 -0.16 1.75
C ALA A 228 -9.93 -1.26 2.76
N ALA A 229 -9.78 -2.49 2.29
CA ALA A 229 -9.47 -3.65 3.10
C ALA A 229 -8.13 -3.50 3.85
N PRO A 230 -8.07 -3.84 5.15
CA PRO A 230 -6.81 -3.89 5.88
C PRO A 230 -5.91 -5.00 5.35
N ASN A 231 -4.60 -4.77 5.44
CA ASN A 231 -3.58 -5.78 5.15
C ASN A 231 -2.90 -6.19 6.46
N GLU A 232 -2.91 -7.47 6.78
CA GLU A 232 -2.08 -8.05 7.82
C GLU A 232 -0.68 -8.29 7.26
N VAL A 233 0.31 -7.72 7.93
CA VAL A 233 1.70 -7.71 7.50
C VAL A 233 2.55 -8.25 8.65
N ILE A 234 3.01 -9.48 8.50
CA ILE A 234 3.83 -10.10 9.53
C ILE A 234 5.24 -9.50 9.44
N ILE A 235 5.85 -9.16 10.59
CA ILE A 235 7.19 -8.54 10.63
C ILE A 235 8.24 -9.32 11.43
N GLY A 236 7.80 -10.17 12.36
CA GLY A 236 8.67 -10.98 13.20
C GLY A 236 7.89 -12.03 14.00
N LYS A 237 8.62 -12.92 14.66
CA LYS A 237 8.08 -13.89 15.62
C LYS A 237 8.62 -13.58 17.02
N PRO A 238 7.81 -13.56 18.09
CA PRO A 238 8.32 -13.45 19.44
C PRO A 238 9.29 -14.60 19.76
N ILE A 239 10.41 -14.29 20.41
CA ILE A 239 11.36 -15.31 20.90
C ILE A 239 10.74 -16.08 22.06
N ASP A 240 10.02 -15.39 22.94
CA ASP A 240 9.22 -15.99 24.01
C ASP A 240 7.74 -16.12 23.55
N PRO A 241 7.20 -17.34 23.44
CA PRO A 241 5.79 -17.56 23.09
C PRO A 241 4.80 -16.87 24.04
N ALA A 242 5.16 -16.66 25.31
CA ALA A 242 4.30 -16.01 26.30
C ALA A 242 4.09 -14.50 26.03
N LEU A 243 4.94 -13.89 25.21
CA LEU A 243 4.78 -12.49 24.77
C LEU A 243 3.54 -12.29 23.89
N GLY A 244 3.02 -13.37 23.31
CA GLY A 244 1.88 -13.37 22.38
C GLY A 244 0.51 -13.20 23.03
N ASP A 245 0.40 -13.38 24.35
CA ASP A 245 -0.88 -13.35 25.08
C ASP A 245 -1.25 -11.94 25.58
N VAL A 246 -0.40 -10.94 25.37
CA VAL A 246 -0.63 -9.54 25.77
C VAL A 246 -1.10 -8.73 24.55
N VAL A 247 -2.41 -8.51 24.42
CA VAL A 247 -3.02 -7.80 23.29
C VAL A 247 -3.36 -6.34 23.68
N LEU A 248 -2.92 -5.42 22.81
CA LEU A 248 -3.26 -3.98 22.64
C LEU A 248 -2.23 -2.95 23.15
N LEU A 249 -1.35 -2.51 22.25
CA LEU A 249 -0.96 -1.10 22.17
C LEU A 249 -1.92 -0.43 21.17
N GLN A 250 -2.89 0.35 21.67
CA GLN A 250 -3.73 1.22 20.85
C GLN A 250 -2.98 2.50 20.49
#